data_AF-A0ABD0SR31-F1
#
_entry.id   AF-A0ABD0SR31-F1
#
_cell.length_a   1.000
_cell.length_b   1.000
_cell.length_c   1.000
_cell.angle_alpha   90.00
_cell.angle_beta   90.00
_cell.angle_gamma   90.00
#
_symmetry.space_group_name_H-M   'P 1'
#
loop_
_entity.id
_entity.type
_entity.pdbx_description
1 polymer ?
#
loop_
_entity_poly.entity_id
_entity_poly.type
_entity_poly.pdbx_seq_one_letter_code
_entity_poly.pdbx_strand_id
1 'polypeptide(L)'
;MPSCVVKWCKNNTTLQKKCQGITFHRFPTGNEPWKDDWISIIRNCRGQEDWSPSKSSVVCNIHFDQNDLYTTSKGRRRLVTYAVPKLEPSSPSISPIIVSEQPSGPCTTPLSSAQIPPQPTIGLEAVDCKQPLLWDSPRKLRLKNIINKKNKLIETHRKKLKSLNQKVRRLRNRNQYLKDKLKKIKQDNFIDTDL
;
A
#
# COMPACT_ATOMS: atom_id res chain seq x y z
N MET A 1 6.56 25.39 2.35
CA MET A 1 6.17 23.96 2.31
C MET A 1 6.66 23.29 3.59
N PRO A 2 5.85 22.55 4.35
CA PRO A 2 6.26 22.09 5.67
C PRO A 2 7.26 20.92 5.60
N SER A 3 8.29 20.97 6.45
CA SER A 3 9.30 19.93 6.72
C SER A 3 9.15 19.40 8.14
N CYS A 4 9.62 18.18 8.38
CA CYS A 4 9.63 17.60 9.72
C CYS A 4 10.50 18.45 10.65
N VAL A 5 10.00 18.77 11.84
CA VAL A 5 10.71 19.66 12.81
C VAL A 5 11.81 18.96 13.62
N VAL A 6 11.89 17.64 13.54
CA VAL A 6 12.94 16.81 14.17
C VAL A 6 14.29 17.12 13.52
N LYS A 7 15.30 17.47 14.34
CA LYS A 7 16.60 18.05 13.89
C LYS A 7 17.31 17.22 12.82
N TRP A 8 17.33 15.90 12.97
CA TRP A 8 17.99 14.96 12.05
C TRP A 8 17.08 14.38 10.97
N CYS A 9 15.82 14.84 10.87
CA CYS A 9 14.86 14.31 9.91
C CYS A 9 14.84 15.14 8.62
N LYS A 10 15.18 14.50 7.49
CA LYS A 10 15.18 15.13 6.16
C LYS A 10 13.82 15.04 5.43
N ASN A 11 12.79 14.49 6.09
CA ASN A 11 11.47 14.34 5.48
C ASN A 11 10.79 15.69 5.34
N ASN A 12 10.37 16.01 4.13
CA ASN A 12 9.57 17.18 3.82
C ASN A 12 8.54 16.85 2.74
N THR A 13 7.57 17.75 2.57
CA THR A 13 6.44 17.50 1.67
C THR A 13 6.82 17.53 0.18
N THR A 14 7.96 18.12 -0.20
CA THR A 14 8.40 18.22 -1.61
C THR A 14 9.18 17.00 -2.10
N LEU A 15 10.08 16.46 -1.29
CA LEU A 15 10.96 15.34 -1.65
C LEU A 15 10.26 13.99 -1.55
N GLN A 16 9.20 13.91 -0.74
CA GLN A 16 8.51 12.66 -0.46
C GLN A 16 7.43 12.38 -1.51
N LYS A 17 7.76 11.52 -2.50
CA LYS A 17 6.77 10.94 -3.41
C LYS A 17 5.73 10.17 -2.57
N LYS A 18 4.43 10.31 -2.90
CA LYS A 18 3.30 9.59 -2.24
C LYS A 18 3.53 8.08 -2.03
N CYS A 19 4.45 7.47 -2.80
CA CYS A 19 4.86 6.07 -2.71
C CYS A 19 5.59 5.68 -1.42
N GLN A 20 6.25 6.62 -0.70
CA GLN A 20 6.99 6.27 0.53
C GLN A 20 6.08 6.11 1.76
N GLY A 21 4.78 6.46 1.65
CA GLY A 21 3.81 6.26 2.73
C GLY A 21 4.03 7.14 3.97
N ILE A 22 4.87 8.17 3.84
CA ILE A 22 5.15 9.15 4.90
C ILE A 22 3.98 10.13 5.01
N THR A 23 3.49 10.33 6.23
CA THR A 23 2.46 11.33 6.53
C THR A 23 2.95 12.35 7.54
N PHE A 24 2.48 13.58 7.41
CA PHE A 24 2.87 14.70 8.28
C PHE A 24 1.73 15.05 9.21
N HIS A 25 2.06 15.18 10.50
CA HIS A 25 1.12 15.41 11.59
C HIS A 25 1.42 16.76 12.22
N ARG A 26 0.38 17.59 12.36
CA ARG A 26 0.46 18.91 12.98
C ARG A 26 0.39 18.77 14.50
N PHE A 27 0.96 19.75 15.18
CA PHE A 27 0.79 19.88 16.62
C PHE A 27 -0.69 20.06 16.99
N PRO A 28 -1.12 19.52 18.14
CA PRO A 28 -2.45 19.79 18.68
C PRO A 28 -2.70 21.30 18.81
N THR A 29 -3.94 21.72 18.55
CA THR A 29 -4.30 23.15 18.50
C THR A 29 -4.82 23.67 19.84
N GLY A 30 -5.33 22.80 20.71
CA GLY A 30 -5.82 23.19 22.03
C GLY A 30 -4.72 23.21 23.09
N ASN A 31 -5.17 23.24 24.36
CA ASN A 31 -4.34 23.14 25.55
C ASN A 31 -4.33 21.69 26.04
N GLU A 32 -3.94 20.77 25.16
CA GLU A 32 -3.87 19.36 25.51
C GLU A 32 -2.49 18.98 26.05
N PRO A 33 -2.40 18.13 27.10
CA PRO A 33 -1.13 17.85 27.77
C PRO A 33 -0.06 17.24 26.84
N TRP A 34 -0.48 16.39 25.91
CA TRP A 34 0.44 15.79 24.92
C TRP A 34 1.04 16.82 23.95
N LYS A 35 0.48 18.02 23.82
CA LYS A 35 1.11 19.10 23.04
C LYS A 35 2.40 19.56 23.70
N ASP A 36 2.38 19.72 25.02
CA ASP A 36 3.55 20.15 25.79
C ASP A 36 4.62 19.04 25.78
N ASP A 37 4.20 17.77 25.79
CA ASP A 37 5.12 16.64 25.59
C ASP A 37 5.80 16.70 24.23
N TRP A 38 5.04 16.93 23.14
CA TRP A 38 5.64 17.08 21.81
C TRP A 38 6.64 18.23 21.77
N ILE A 39 6.28 19.38 22.36
CA ILE A 39 7.15 20.56 22.38
C ILE A 39 8.43 20.23 23.14
N SER A 40 8.32 19.62 24.32
CA SER A 40 9.45 19.25 25.18
C SER A 40 10.38 18.27 24.48
N ILE A 41 9.83 17.21 23.88
CA ILE A 41 10.58 16.21 23.11
C ILE A 41 11.32 16.86 21.92
N ILE A 42 10.67 17.79 21.21
CA ILE A 42 11.28 18.46 20.06
C ILE A 42 12.33 19.49 20.50
N ARG A 43 12.12 20.23 21.59
CA ARG A 43 13.13 21.13 22.18
C ARG A 43 14.40 20.37 22.53
N ASN A 44 14.26 19.23 23.21
CA ASN A 44 15.37 18.35 23.57
C ASN A 44 16.10 17.82 22.32
N CYS A 45 15.35 17.32 21.34
CA CYS A 45 15.90 16.87 20.05
C CYS A 45 16.67 17.98 19.31
N ARG A 46 16.20 19.23 19.39
CA ARG A 46 16.81 20.36 18.70
C ARG A 46 18.00 20.95 19.45
N GLY A 47 18.04 20.78 20.77
CA GLY A 47 18.92 21.54 21.67
C GLY A 47 18.54 23.03 21.69
N GLN A 48 17.23 23.32 21.63
CA GLN A 48 16.70 24.68 21.59
C GLN A 48 15.55 24.81 22.60
N GLU A 49 15.82 25.32 23.79
CA GLU A 49 14.83 25.42 24.88
C GLU A 49 13.70 26.41 24.54
N ASP A 50 14.01 27.51 23.84
CA ASP A 50 13.02 28.52 23.45
C ASP A 50 12.20 28.16 22.21
N TRP A 51 12.43 26.98 21.63
CA TRP A 51 11.73 26.60 20.40
C TRP A 51 10.23 26.43 20.65
N SER A 52 9.41 26.92 19.72
CA SER A 52 7.96 26.73 19.73
C SER A 52 7.43 26.36 18.34
N PRO A 53 6.37 25.53 18.26
CA PRO A 53 5.80 25.12 17.00
C PRO A 53 5.03 26.27 16.35
N SER A 54 5.25 26.46 15.04
CA SER A 54 4.46 27.36 14.21
C SER A 54 3.28 26.64 13.56
N LYS A 55 2.41 27.38 12.85
CA LYS A 55 1.33 26.81 12.05
C LYS A 55 1.83 25.88 10.93
N SER A 56 3.10 25.93 10.54
CA SER A 56 3.68 25.02 9.54
C SER A 56 4.51 23.89 10.16
N SER A 57 4.70 23.90 11.48
CA SER A 57 5.43 22.85 12.20
C SER A 57 4.67 21.53 12.13
N VAL A 58 5.37 20.51 11.65
CA VAL A 58 4.84 19.15 11.50
C VAL A 58 5.89 18.12 11.91
N VAL A 59 5.43 16.97 12.37
CA VAL A 59 6.26 15.79 12.62
C VAL A 59 5.80 14.68 11.68
N CYS A 60 6.73 13.96 11.05
CA CYS A 60 6.37 12.85 10.17
C CYS A 60 6.11 11.55 10.95
N ASN A 61 5.30 10.66 10.39
CA ASN A 61 4.80 9.46 11.05
C ASN A 61 5.86 8.45 11.48
N ILE A 62 7.10 8.53 10.99
CA ILE A 62 8.20 7.64 11.41
C ILE A 62 8.67 7.90 12.83
N HIS A 63 8.31 9.06 13.40
CA HIS A 63 8.67 9.42 14.78
C HIS A 63 7.56 9.03 15.76
N PHE A 64 6.50 8.36 15.33
CA PHE A 64 5.43 7.90 16.21
C PHE A 64 5.41 6.39 16.22
N ASP A 65 4.83 5.82 17.27
CA ASP A 65 4.53 4.39 17.26
C ASP A 65 3.56 4.08 16.11
N GLN A 66 3.80 2.97 15.43
CA GLN A 66 2.90 2.51 14.38
C GLN A 66 1.50 2.17 14.94
N ASN A 67 1.42 1.78 16.21
CA ASN A 67 0.18 1.49 16.92
C ASN A 67 -0.62 2.75 17.26
N ASP A 68 0.05 3.89 17.38
CA ASP A 68 -0.58 5.19 17.64
C ASP A 68 -1.16 5.84 16.38
N LEU A 69 -0.90 5.24 15.21
CA LEU A 69 -1.37 5.71 13.91
C LEU A 69 -2.62 4.94 13.47
N TYR A 70 -3.76 5.62 13.37
CA TYR A 70 -4.99 5.04 12.85
C TYR A 70 -5.42 5.67 11.51
N THR A 71 -6.27 4.96 10.78
CA THR A 71 -6.86 5.45 9.53
C THR A 71 -8.33 5.73 9.75
N THR A 72 -8.74 6.96 9.47
CA THR A 72 -10.15 7.37 9.49
C THR A 72 -10.97 6.66 8.41
N SER A 73 -12.29 6.60 8.56
CA SER A 73 -13.21 6.03 7.54
C SER A 73 -13.02 6.66 6.15
N LYS A 74 -12.63 7.93 6.09
CA LYS A 74 -12.30 8.69 4.86
C LYS A 74 -10.88 8.42 4.32
N GLY A 75 -10.14 7.48 4.90
CA GLY A 75 -8.82 7.05 4.43
C GLY A 75 -7.62 7.92 4.85
N ARG A 76 -7.83 8.99 5.63
CA ARG A 76 -6.76 9.85 6.17
C ARG A 76 -6.08 9.18 7.36
N ARG A 77 -4.74 9.19 7.40
CA ARG A 77 -3.94 8.77 8.57
C ARG A 77 -3.96 9.87 9.64
N ARG A 78 -4.19 9.48 10.88
CA ARG A 78 -4.21 10.35 12.06
C ARG A 78 -3.48 9.67 13.21
N LEU A 79 -3.13 10.46 14.21
CA LEU A 79 -2.56 9.99 15.47
C LEU A 79 -3.67 9.94 16.51
N VAL A 80 -3.64 8.92 17.38
CA VAL A 80 -4.44 8.90 18.60
C VAL A 80 -4.11 10.12 19.45
N THR A 81 -5.06 10.56 20.27
CA THR A 81 -4.96 11.86 20.98
C THR A 81 -3.72 11.94 21.85
N TYR A 82 -3.36 10.86 22.56
CA TYR A 82 -2.22 10.78 23.47
C TYR A 82 -0.90 10.37 22.81
N ALA A 83 -0.85 10.25 21.48
CA ALA A 83 0.39 9.85 20.79
C ALA A 83 1.46 10.92 20.93
N VAL A 84 2.68 10.54 21.29
CA VAL A 84 3.84 11.44 21.37
C VAL A 84 5.00 10.95 20.49
N PRO A 85 5.86 11.84 19.96
CA PRO A 85 7.00 11.42 19.17
C PRO A 85 7.99 10.61 20.01
N LYS A 86 8.36 9.41 19.54
CA LYS A 86 9.45 8.62 20.10
C LYS A 86 10.75 9.02 19.39
N LEU A 87 11.45 9.97 19.99
CA LEU A 87 12.78 10.40 19.55
C LEU A 87 13.81 9.81 20.50
N GLU A 88 13.98 8.49 20.43
CA GLU A 88 15.10 7.85 21.11
C GLU A 88 16.40 8.49 20.61
N PRO A 89 17.29 8.97 21.49
CA PRO A 89 18.67 9.22 21.11
C PRO A 89 19.23 7.87 20.71
N SER A 90 19.62 7.72 19.45
CA SER A 90 20.21 6.50 18.93
C SER A 90 21.41 6.07 19.78
N SER A 91 21.20 5.11 20.66
CA SER A 91 22.19 4.09 20.96
C SER A 91 21.56 2.77 20.53
N PRO A 92 22.01 2.17 19.41
CA PRO A 92 21.59 0.82 19.10
C PRO A 92 22.23 -0.08 20.16
N SER A 93 21.51 -0.37 21.25
CA SER A 93 21.83 -1.53 22.07
C SER A 93 21.48 -2.77 21.25
N ILE A 94 22.38 -3.11 20.34
CA ILE A 94 22.56 -4.48 19.90
C ILE A 94 23.14 -5.17 21.14
N SER A 95 22.29 -5.84 21.90
CA SER A 95 22.75 -6.86 22.83
C SER A 95 23.61 -7.85 22.05
N PRO A 96 24.91 -8.02 22.38
CA PRO A 96 25.78 -8.92 21.65
C PRO A 96 25.32 -10.36 21.91
N ILE A 97 24.78 -11.00 20.89
CA ILE A 97 24.67 -12.46 20.85
C ILE A 97 26.10 -12.98 20.69
N ILE A 98 26.61 -13.51 21.79
CA ILE A 98 27.88 -14.22 21.89
C ILE A 98 27.85 -15.41 20.92
N VAL A 99 28.76 -15.40 19.94
CA VAL A 99 29.24 -16.63 19.30
C VAL A 99 30.76 -16.47 19.13
N SER A 100 31.50 -17.14 20.03
CA SER A 100 32.87 -17.63 19.83
C SER A 100 32.95 -18.36 18.48
N GLU A 101 33.93 -18.20 17.60
CA GLU A 101 35.36 -18.45 17.78
C GLU A 101 36.10 -18.02 16.49
N GLN A 102 37.33 -17.50 16.65
CA GLN A 102 38.55 -17.46 15.80
C GLN A 102 38.46 -17.81 14.28
N PRO A 103 39.23 -17.12 13.42
CA PRO A 103 40.53 -17.71 13.08
C PRO A 103 41.68 -16.72 12.78
N SER A 104 42.89 -17.15 13.15
CA SER A 104 44.19 -16.58 12.81
C SER A 104 44.70 -17.14 11.48
N GLY A 105 45.16 -16.25 10.60
CA GLY A 105 46.28 -16.51 9.69
C GLY A 105 46.03 -17.18 8.33
N PRO A 106 46.93 -16.99 7.34
CA PRO A 106 46.55 -16.64 5.97
C PRO A 106 47.11 -17.59 4.88
N CYS A 107 46.49 -17.65 3.69
CA CYS A 107 47.19 -17.74 2.39
C CYS A 107 46.24 -17.83 1.17
N THR A 108 46.57 -17.01 0.17
CA THR A 108 46.67 -17.26 -1.28
C THR A 108 45.53 -17.95 -2.06
N THR A 109 45.07 -17.24 -3.10
CA THR A 109 44.23 -17.66 -4.25
C THR A 109 44.81 -18.84 -5.06
N PRO A 110 44.16 -19.39 -6.13
CA PRO A 110 42.76 -19.29 -6.65
C PRO A 110 42.13 -20.67 -7.07
N LEU A 111 40.90 -20.61 -7.63
CA LEU A 111 40.40 -21.41 -8.79
C LEU A 111 39.37 -22.55 -8.58
N SER A 112 38.31 -22.45 -9.41
CA SER A 112 37.48 -23.49 -10.06
C SER A 112 36.39 -24.30 -9.34
N SER A 113 35.20 -24.23 -9.98
CA SER A 113 34.39 -25.35 -10.48
C SER A 113 33.61 -26.24 -9.51
N ALA A 114 32.27 -26.07 -9.59
CA ALA A 114 31.21 -27.08 -9.64
C ALA A 114 31.19 -28.23 -8.62
N GLN A 115 30.09 -28.34 -7.86
CA GLN A 115 29.18 -29.51 -7.88
C GLN A 115 28.04 -29.36 -6.86
N ILE A 116 26.80 -29.56 -7.35
CA ILE A 116 25.61 -29.87 -6.55
C ILE A 116 25.67 -31.36 -6.18
N PRO A 117 25.27 -31.75 -4.96
CA PRO A 117 24.31 -32.87 -4.84
C PRO A 117 23.13 -32.59 -3.88
N PRO A 118 22.08 -33.44 -3.92
CA PRO A 118 20.68 -33.09 -3.64
C PRO A 118 20.18 -33.38 -2.20
N GLN A 119 18.96 -32.91 -1.94
CA GLN A 119 18.10 -33.00 -0.75
C GLN A 119 18.09 -34.33 0.04
N PRO A 120 17.49 -34.30 1.25
CA PRO A 120 16.26 -35.08 1.42
C PRO A 120 15.09 -34.31 2.02
N THR A 121 13.97 -34.43 1.31
CA THR A 121 12.59 -34.14 1.67
C THR A 121 12.13 -34.97 2.86
N ILE A 122 11.62 -34.33 3.91
CA ILE A 122 10.64 -34.94 4.82
C ILE A 122 9.45 -33.98 4.88
N GLY A 123 8.31 -34.50 4.46
CA GLY A 123 7.08 -33.74 4.22
C GLY A 123 6.44 -33.23 5.51
N LEU A 124 5.89 -32.03 5.42
CA LEU A 124 4.70 -31.69 6.16
C LEU A 124 3.62 -31.24 5.16
N GLU A 125 2.47 -31.85 5.36
CA GLU A 125 1.31 -31.90 4.50
C GLU A 125 0.65 -30.54 4.32
N ALA A 126 -0.01 -30.39 3.17
CA ALA A 126 -0.77 -29.22 2.77
C ALA A 126 -1.96 -28.97 3.70
N VAL A 127 -1.76 -28.13 4.71
CA VAL A 127 -2.86 -27.55 5.49
C VAL A 127 -3.45 -26.38 4.70
N ASP A 128 -4.62 -26.59 4.12
CA ASP A 128 -5.48 -25.56 3.50
C ASP A 128 -5.89 -24.53 4.56
N CYS A 129 -5.06 -23.51 4.74
CA CYS A 129 -5.29 -22.46 5.71
C CYS A 129 -6.10 -21.32 5.08
N LYS A 130 -7.41 -21.54 4.89
CA LYS A 130 -8.40 -20.46 4.70
C LYS A 130 -8.77 -19.77 6.03
N GLN A 131 -7.85 -19.71 6.98
CA GLN A 131 -8.00 -18.92 8.19
C GLN A 131 -7.23 -17.61 8.01
N PRO A 132 -7.83 -16.43 8.26
CA PRO A 132 -7.10 -15.17 8.22
C PRO A 132 -5.98 -15.23 9.25
N LEU A 133 -4.73 -15.36 8.80
CA LEU A 133 -3.57 -15.29 9.68
C LEU A 133 -3.64 -13.96 10.45
N LEU A 134 -3.80 -14.08 11.77
CA LEU A 134 -3.91 -13.01 12.77
C LEU A 134 -2.63 -12.15 12.88
N TRP A 135 -1.73 -12.23 11.88
CA TRP A 135 -0.42 -11.59 11.81
C TRP A 135 -0.29 -10.71 10.58
N ASP A 136 -1.36 -10.52 9.81
CA ASP A 136 -1.35 -9.55 8.73
C ASP A 136 -1.23 -8.14 9.33
N SER A 137 -0.04 -7.55 9.19
CA SER A 137 0.19 -6.12 9.48
C SER A 137 -1.00 -5.28 8.98
N PRO A 138 -1.48 -4.27 9.73
CA PRO A 138 -2.62 -3.44 9.33
C PRO A 138 -2.54 -2.90 7.89
N ARG A 139 -1.32 -2.73 7.36
CA ARG A 139 -1.04 -2.37 5.96
C ARG A 139 -1.49 -3.45 4.97
N LYS A 140 -1.21 -4.72 5.26
CA LYS A 140 -1.55 -5.88 4.44
C LYS A 140 -3.06 -6.12 4.43
N LEU A 141 -3.74 -5.96 5.56
CA LEU A 141 -5.20 -6.03 5.63
C LEU A 141 -5.88 -4.92 4.81
N ARG A 142 -5.38 -3.69 4.91
CA ARG A 142 -5.88 -2.57 4.09
C ARG A 142 -5.67 -2.82 2.59
N LEU A 143 -4.50 -3.34 2.21
CA LEU A 143 -4.21 -3.68 0.83
C LEU A 143 -5.15 -4.76 0.31
N LYS A 144 -5.37 -5.84 1.09
CA LYS A 144 -6.36 -6.88 0.79
C LYS A 144 -7.77 -6.32 0.60
N ASN A 145 -8.22 -5.41 1.47
CA ASN A 145 -9.54 -4.78 1.35
C ASN A 145 -9.67 -3.90 0.11
N ILE A 146 -8.62 -3.16 -0.26
CA ILE A 146 -8.59 -2.37 -1.50
C ILE A 146 -8.66 -3.29 -2.71
N ILE A 147 -7.85 -4.34 -2.73
CA ILE A 147 -7.84 -5.36 -3.80
C ILE A 147 -9.23 -5.99 -3.93
N ASN A 148 -9.85 -6.40 -2.82
CA ASN A 148 -11.19 -6.98 -2.81
C ASN A 148 -12.25 -6.01 -3.34
N LYS A 149 -12.22 -4.73 -2.95
CA LYS A 149 -13.11 -3.70 -3.50
C LYS A 149 -12.91 -3.51 -5.00
N LYS A 150 -11.66 -3.45 -5.46
CA LYS A 150 -11.32 -3.30 -6.89
C LYS A 150 -11.76 -4.52 -7.70
N ASN A 151 -11.56 -5.73 -7.17
CA ASN A 151 -12.01 -6.97 -7.79
C ASN A 151 -13.54 -7.03 -7.90
N LYS A 152 -14.28 -6.64 -6.85
CA LYS A 152 -15.74 -6.51 -6.90
C LYS A 152 -16.17 -5.53 -7.99
N LEU A 153 -15.53 -4.36 -8.08
CA LEU A 153 -15.83 -3.37 -9.11
C LEU A 153 -15.57 -3.94 -10.52
N ILE A 154 -14.41 -4.56 -10.74
CA ILE A 154 -14.08 -5.21 -12.02
C ILE A 154 -15.14 -6.25 -12.39
N GLU A 155 -15.57 -7.07 -11.44
CA GLU A 155 -16.58 -8.10 -11.68
C GLU A 155 -17.95 -7.50 -12.06
N THR A 156 -18.35 -6.39 -11.43
CA THR A 156 -19.57 -5.66 -11.82
C THR A 156 -19.48 -5.10 -13.23
N HIS A 157 -18.35 -4.48 -13.61
CA HIS A 157 -18.14 -3.98 -14.97
C HIS A 157 -18.12 -5.11 -15.98
N ARG A 158 -17.48 -6.24 -15.66
CA ARG A 158 -17.44 -7.43 -16.52
C ARG A 158 -18.85 -7.96 -16.79
N LYS A 159 -19.71 -8.04 -15.77
CA LYS A 159 -21.12 -8.44 -15.94
C LYS A 159 -21.89 -7.45 -16.82
N LYS A 160 -21.68 -6.15 -16.63
CA LYS A 160 -22.31 -5.11 -17.45
C LYS A 160 -21.88 -5.20 -18.92
N LEU A 161 -20.58 -5.39 -19.16
CA LEU A 161 -20.03 -5.60 -20.51
C LEU A 161 -20.65 -6.83 -21.18
N LYS A 162 -20.75 -7.97 -20.46
CA LYS A 162 -21.40 -9.17 -20.98
C LYS A 162 -22.86 -8.91 -21.39
N SER A 163 -23.63 -8.24 -20.54
CA SER A 163 -25.03 -7.90 -20.82
C SER A 163 -25.17 -6.97 -22.03
N LEU A 164 -24.35 -5.91 -22.10
CA LEU A 164 -24.33 -4.97 -23.22
C LEU A 164 -23.93 -5.66 -24.52
N ASN A 165 -22.89 -6.49 -24.50
CA ASN A 165 -22.46 -7.26 -25.68
C ASN A 165 -23.56 -8.21 -26.16
N GLN A 166 -24.28 -8.85 -25.26
CA GLN A 166 -25.42 -9.69 -25.63
C GLN A 166 -26.55 -8.87 -26.27
N LYS A 167 -26.84 -7.68 -25.74
CA LYS A 167 -27.84 -6.77 -26.33
C LYS A 167 -27.43 -6.31 -27.72
N VAL A 168 -26.16 -5.93 -27.91
CA VAL A 168 -25.60 -5.57 -29.21
C VAL A 168 -25.71 -6.73 -30.19
N ARG A 169 -25.36 -7.96 -29.78
CA ARG A 169 -25.49 -9.15 -30.62
C ARG A 169 -26.94 -9.38 -31.08
N ARG A 170 -27.91 -9.31 -30.16
CA ARG A 170 -29.35 -9.49 -30.50
C ARG A 170 -29.84 -8.44 -31.49
N LEU A 171 -29.45 -7.18 -31.28
CA LEU A 171 -29.81 -6.09 -32.20
C LEU A 171 -29.18 -6.27 -33.58
N ARG A 172 -27.91 -6.67 -33.65
CA ARG A 172 -27.24 -7.00 -34.92
C ARG A 172 -27.96 -8.13 -35.65
N ASN A 173 -28.32 -9.20 -34.96
CA ASN A 173 -29.05 -10.33 -35.55
C ASN A 173 -30.43 -9.89 -36.06
N ARG A 174 -31.17 -9.07 -35.30
CA ARG A 174 -32.48 -8.57 -35.75
C ARG A 174 -32.35 -7.65 -36.96
N ASN A 175 -31.35 -6.78 -36.97
CA ASN A 175 -31.06 -5.93 -38.13
C ASN A 175 -30.69 -6.77 -39.36
N GLN A 176 -29.92 -7.84 -39.19
CA GLN A 176 -29.59 -8.74 -40.29
C GLN A 176 -30.85 -9.42 -40.84
N TYR A 177 -31.68 -9.99 -39.97
CA TYR A 177 -32.95 -10.60 -40.36
C TYR A 177 -33.87 -9.64 -41.13
N LEU A 178 -33.99 -8.40 -40.66
CA LEU A 178 -34.79 -7.37 -41.34
C LEU A 178 -34.19 -7.01 -42.71
N LYS A 179 -32.87 -6.92 -42.83
CA LYS A 179 -32.19 -6.71 -44.12
C LYS A 179 -32.45 -7.87 -45.09
N ASP A 180 -32.40 -9.11 -44.61
CA ASP A 180 -32.65 -10.29 -45.45
C ASP A 180 -34.11 -10.35 -45.92
N LYS A 181 -35.08 -10.05 -45.03
CA LYS A 181 -36.49 -9.89 -45.40
C LYS A 181 -36.71 -8.79 -46.44
N LEU A 182 -36.09 -7.63 -46.26
CA LEU A 182 -36.16 -6.54 -47.24
C LEU A 182 -35.57 -6.96 -48.59
N LYS A 183 -34.49 -7.74 -48.61
CA LYS A 183 -33.90 -8.26 -49.84
C LYS A 183 -34.84 -9.22 -50.56
N LYS A 184 -35.49 -10.14 -49.83
CA LYS A 184 -36.50 -11.07 -50.40
C LYS A 184 -37.68 -10.31 -50.99
N ILE A 185 -38.29 -9.41 -50.22
CA ILE A 185 -39.42 -8.60 -50.70
C ILE A 185 -39.04 -7.81 -51.95
N LYS A 186 -37.82 -7.25 -52.00
CA LYS A 186 -37.35 -6.60 -53.24
C LYS A 186 -37.23 -7.59 -54.39
N GLN A 187 -36.61 -8.74 -54.19
CA GLN A 187 -36.48 -9.77 -55.23
C GLN A 187 -37.85 -10.24 -55.76
N ASP A 188 -38.80 -10.52 -54.87
CA ASP A 188 -40.15 -10.97 -55.24
C ASP A 188 -40.90 -9.89 -56.04
N ASN A 189 -40.80 -8.61 -55.65
CA ASN A 189 -41.39 -7.50 -56.41
C ASN A 189 -40.71 -7.22 -57.77
N PHE A 190 -39.48 -7.70 -57.99
CA PHE A 190 -38.78 -7.60 -59.28
C PHE A 190 -39.02 -8.82 -60.19
N ILE A 191 -39.69 -9.87 -59.69
CA ILE A 191 -39.99 -11.10 -60.44
C ILE A 191 -41.40 -11.05 -61.08
N ASP A 192 -42.23 -10.06 -60.76
CA ASP A 192 -43.64 -9.97 -61.21
C ASP A 192 -43.86 -9.09 -62.47
N THR A 193 -42.91 -9.07 -63.40
CA THR A 193 -43.05 -8.39 -64.70
C THR A 193 -42.68 -9.31 -65.86
N ASP A 194 -43.39 -10.42 -66.00
CA ASP A 194 -43.52 -11.15 -67.27
C ASP A 194 -44.73 -12.10 -67.16
N LEU A 195 -45.93 -11.59 -67.51
CA LEU A 195 -47.09 -12.34 -68.00
C LEU A 195 -48.03 -11.38 -68.74
#